data_AF-A0A2E0TA76-F1
#
_entry.id   AF-A0A2E0TA76-F1
#
_cell.length_a   1.000
_cell.length_b   1.000
_cell.length_c   1.000
_cell.angle_alpha   90.00
_cell.angle_beta   90.00
_cell.angle_gamma   90.00
#
_symmetry.space_group_name_H-M   'P 1'
#
loop_
_entity.id
_entity.type
_entity.pdbx_description
1 polymer ?
#
loop_
_entity_poly.entity_id
_entity_poly.type
_entity_poly.pdbx_seq_one_letter_code
_entity_poly.pdbx_strand_id
1 'polypeptide(L)'
;MDFDLNDDQKMLAKTVADFGKKESTVERFRKVRDAEGPGWEKAVWQKMGELGWLSVPFPEEVGGFGGSFVEVGLILEQLGKTLVPEPYLASVVLGGYPILLGGTAEQQQRFLAPMIEGKTSLALAHREPARRFAPGAVAATATKDGEGWVLEGTKAWVPNGHAADQIVVAAKAEDGLGLFVVDGDAVERETLGCIDGHRAAHVKLDGVKVEADRRLAAKPAEEVLVQVLDHGAAGCVAEGFGLAQSMLWMTLDYLKTREQFGVKIGSFQALQHRSVDMFVEVELLKSVFTEAIARVDQGDLEARRAVSAAKLQLAQGGQFVSRQAIQLHGGIGVTDEADIGLFFKRMHSLVTLCGDEAFHVRRFAEEMDAA
;
A
#
# COMPACT_ATOMS: atom_id res chain seq x y z
N MET A 1 -21.48 15.07 6.05
CA MET A 1 -20.95 13.71 5.91
C MET A 1 -20.69 13.23 7.33
N ASP A 2 -21.28 12.11 7.73
CA ASP A 2 -21.01 11.47 9.02
C ASP A 2 -19.77 10.58 8.83
N PHE A 3 -18.76 10.77 9.66
CA PHE A 3 -17.49 10.05 9.60
C PHE A 3 -17.32 9.09 10.77
N ASP A 4 -18.35 8.96 11.61
CA ASP A 4 -18.31 8.02 12.72
C ASP A 4 -18.40 6.58 12.21
N LEU A 5 -17.50 5.73 12.72
CA LEU A 5 -17.50 4.32 12.37
C LEU A 5 -18.74 3.62 12.93
N ASN A 6 -19.35 2.76 12.12
CA ASN A 6 -20.38 1.85 12.61
C ASN A 6 -19.78 0.73 13.49
N ASP A 7 -20.63 -0.07 14.12
CA ASP A 7 -20.17 -1.11 15.06
C ASP A 7 -19.37 -2.22 14.38
N ASP A 8 -19.70 -2.56 13.13
CA ASP A 8 -18.97 -3.57 12.35
C ASP A 8 -17.57 -3.08 11.97
N GLN A 9 -17.45 -1.82 11.55
CA GLN A 9 -16.17 -1.16 11.26
C GLN A 9 -15.29 -1.04 12.51
N LYS A 10 -15.88 -0.69 13.67
CA LYS A 10 -15.17 -0.68 14.96
C LYS A 10 -14.68 -2.07 15.34
N MET A 11 -15.52 -3.09 15.13
CA MET A 11 -15.17 -4.48 15.42
C MET A 11 -14.05 -4.97 14.49
N LEU A 12 -14.12 -4.67 13.19
CA LEU A 12 -13.08 -4.97 12.21
C LEU A 12 -11.75 -4.33 12.61
N ALA A 13 -11.72 -3.02 12.88
CA ALA A 13 -10.51 -2.34 13.32
C ALA A 13 -9.95 -2.98 14.61
N LYS A 14 -10.81 -3.33 15.56
CA LYS A 14 -10.37 -3.98 16.81
C LYS A 14 -9.74 -5.36 16.56
N THR A 15 -10.33 -6.20 15.70
CA THR A 15 -9.80 -7.55 15.43
C THR A 15 -8.45 -7.51 14.72
N VAL A 16 -8.29 -6.61 13.75
CA VAL A 16 -7.00 -6.41 13.05
C VAL A 16 -5.95 -5.85 14.00
N ALA A 17 -6.32 -4.89 14.87
CA ALA A 17 -5.41 -4.34 15.87
C ALA A 17 -4.94 -5.39 16.89
N ASP A 18 -5.84 -6.26 17.34
CA ASP A 18 -5.50 -7.36 18.25
C ASP A 18 -4.57 -8.38 17.60
N PHE A 19 -4.77 -8.68 16.32
CA PHE A 19 -3.89 -9.55 15.55
C PHE A 19 -2.48 -8.98 15.40
N GLY A 20 -2.34 -7.70 15.02
CA GLY A 20 -1.03 -7.06 14.94
C GLY A 20 -0.29 -7.09 16.28
N LYS A 21 -1.00 -6.91 17.40
CA LYS A 21 -0.40 -6.94 18.74
C LYS A 21 -0.02 -8.33 19.24
N LYS A 22 -0.77 -9.37 18.88
CA LYS A 22 -0.62 -10.72 19.44
C LYS A 22 0.14 -11.66 18.51
N GLU A 23 -0.03 -11.51 17.21
CA GLU A 23 0.43 -12.49 16.23
C GLU A 23 1.44 -11.92 15.24
N SER A 24 1.25 -10.67 14.80
CA SER A 24 2.14 -10.01 13.84
C SER A 24 2.90 -8.84 14.46
N THR A 25 3.67 -9.13 15.51
CA THR A 25 4.41 -8.13 16.28
C THR A 25 5.59 -7.55 15.48
N VAL A 26 6.12 -6.41 15.93
CA VAL A 26 7.34 -5.81 15.35
C VAL A 26 8.56 -6.75 15.47
N GLU A 27 8.61 -7.57 16.52
CA GLU A 27 9.63 -8.61 16.66
C GLU A 27 9.53 -9.67 15.55
N ARG A 28 8.30 -10.10 15.20
CA ARG A 28 8.08 -10.99 14.06
C ARG A 28 8.52 -10.34 12.75
N PHE A 29 8.15 -9.08 12.54
CA PHE A 29 8.58 -8.33 11.36
C PHE A 29 10.12 -8.34 11.22
N ARG A 30 10.88 -8.10 12.30
CA ARG A 30 12.36 -8.21 12.28
C ARG A 30 12.84 -9.59 11.86
N LYS A 31 12.28 -10.66 12.45
CA LYS A 31 12.65 -12.04 12.12
C LYS A 31 12.42 -12.35 10.65
N VAL A 32 11.27 -11.92 10.10
CA VAL A 32 10.91 -12.15 8.70
C VAL A 32 11.75 -11.31 7.74
N ARG A 33 12.06 -10.06 8.10
CA ARG A 33 12.96 -9.17 7.35
C ARG A 33 14.35 -9.77 7.19
N ASP A 34 14.90 -10.32 8.28
CA ASP A 34 16.26 -10.85 8.33
C ASP A 34 16.37 -12.30 7.81
N ALA A 35 15.23 -12.97 7.63
CA ALA A 35 15.19 -14.30 7.07
C ALA A 35 15.32 -14.31 5.54
N GLU A 36 15.84 -15.43 5.04
CA GLU A 36 15.70 -15.78 3.63
C GLU A 36 14.25 -16.09 3.29
N GLY A 37 13.81 -15.70 2.09
CA GLY A 37 12.45 -15.94 1.61
C GLY A 37 11.73 -14.67 1.16
N PRO A 38 10.38 -14.69 1.08
CA PRO A 38 9.62 -13.63 0.44
C PRO A 38 9.45 -12.37 1.30
N GLY A 39 9.95 -12.34 2.54
CA GLY A 39 9.79 -11.21 3.44
C GLY A 39 8.39 -11.08 4.06
N TRP A 40 7.59 -12.15 4.00
CA TRP A 40 6.30 -12.36 4.68
C TRP A 40 6.05 -13.88 4.79
N GLU A 41 5.01 -14.33 5.50
CA GLU A 41 4.76 -15.77 5.68
C GLU A 41 3.42 -16.20 5.05
N LYS A 42 3.45 -17.24 4.21
CA LYS A 42 2.24 -17.77 3.56
C LYS A 42 1.17 -18.22 4.54
N ALA A 43 1.56 -18.79 5.68
CA ALA A 43 0.60 -19.21 6.72
C ALA A 43 -0.14 -18.01 7.33
N VAL A 44 0.54 -16.88 7.51
CA VAL A 44 -0.07 -15.65 8.05
C VAL A 44 -0.97 -14.99 7.01
N TRP A 45 -0.54 -14.97 5.74
CA TRP A 45 -1.40 -14.54 4.62
C TRP A 45 -2.68 -15.37 4.51
N GLN A 46 -2.58 -16.70 4.57
CA GLN A 46 -3.73 -17.59 4.56
C GLN A 46 -4.67 -17.32 5.73
N LYS A 47 -4.11 -17.11 6.94
CA LYS A 47 -4.90 -16.76 8.11
C LYS A 47 -5.65 -15.43 7.94
N MET A 48 -5.06 -14.42 7.30
CA MET A 48 -5.77 -13.18 6.97
C MET A 48 -6.97 -13.43 6.04
N GLY A 49 -6.86 -14.39 5.12
CA GLY A 49 -7.97 -14.86 4.29
C GLY A 49 -9.06 -15.57 5.09
N GLU A 50 -8.68 -16.47 6.00
CA GLU A 50 -9.60 -17.18 6.91
C GLU A 50 -10.36 -16.22 7.86
N LEU A 51 -9.72 -15.11 8.24
CA LEU A 51 -10.34 -14.03 9.02
C LEU A 51 -11.23 -13.10 8.17
N GLY A 52 -11.26 -13.30 6.85
CA GLY A 52 -12.11 -12.56 5.92
C GLY A 52 -11.58 -11.19 5.52
N TRP A 53 -10.35 -10.81 5.88
CA TRP A 53 -9.85 -9.45 5.60
C TRP A 53 -9.48 -9.23 4.14
N LEU A 54 -9.04 -10.30 3.47
CA LEU A 54 -8.67 -10.26 2.05
C LEU A 54 -9.90 -10.17 1.14
N SER A 55 -11.09 -10.51 1.66
CA SER A 55 -12.34 -10.60 0.91
C SER A 55 -13.17 -9.30 0.97
N VAL A 56 -12.85 -8.41 1.92
CA VAL A 56 -13.60 -7.17 2.20
C VAL A 56 -13.97 -6.37 0.96
N PRO A 57 -13.04 -5.96 0.08
CA PRO A 57 -13.38 -5.07 -1.04
C PRO A 57 -14.03 -5.76 -2.24
N PHE A 58 -14.11 -7.09 -2.24
CA PHE A 58 -14.57 -7.85 -3.40
C PHE A 58 -16.04 -8.23 -3.25
N PRO A 59 -16.76 -8.44 -4.36
CA PRO A 59 -18.18 -8.75 -4.31
C PRO A 59 -18.44 -10.21 -3.89
N GLU A 60 -19.66 -10.50 -3.44
CA GLU A 60 -20.05 -11.82 -2.92
C GLU A 60 -19.89 -12.94 -3.95
N GLU A 61 -20.05 -12.62 -5.25
CA GLU A 61 -19.95 -13.58 -6.35
C GLU A 61 -18.58 -14.27 -6.43
N VAL A 62 -17.52 -13.64 -5.89
CA VAL A 62 -16.17 -14.22 -5.81
C VAL A 62 -15.76 -14.59 -4.38
N GLY A 63 -16.72 -14.63 -3.45
CA GLY A 63 -16.49 -14.93 -2.03
C GLY A 63 -16.10 -13.72 -1.18
N GLY A 64 -16.37 -12.51 -1.67
CA GLY A 64 -16.12 -11.25 -0.97
C GLY A 64 -17.27 -10.77 -0.07
N PHE A 65 -17.09 -9.63 0.60
CA PHE A 65 -18.12 -8.99 1.44
C PHE A 65 -18.75 -7.74 0.84
N GLY A 66 -18.27 -7.26 -0.31
CA GLY A 66 -18.76 -6.06 -0.98
C GLY A 66 -18.56 -4.78 -0.18
N GLY A 67 -17.56 -4.74 0.71
CA GLY A 67 -17.19 -3.60 1.53
C GLY A 67 -16.59 -2.46 0.70
N SER A 68 -16.64 -1.25 1.27
CA SER A 68 -16.08 -0.06 0.65
C SER A 68 -14.58 0.07 0.96
N PHE A 69 -13.93 1.08 0.38
CA PHE A 69 -12.55 1.39 0.73
C PHE A 69 -12.40 1.90 2.18
N VAL A 70 -13.49 2.26 2.87
CA VAL A 70 -13.44 2.61 4.29
C VAL A 70 -12.92 1.42 5.11
N GLU A 71 -13.48 0.22 4.90
CA GLU A 71 -13.05 -0.99 5.61
C GLU A 71 -11.60 -1.38 5.25
N VAL A 72 -11.22 -1.25 3.97
CA VAL A 72 -9.84 -1.48 3.49
C VAL A 72 -8.86 -0.52 4.18
N GLY A 73 -9.24 0.76 4.27
CA GLY A 73 -8.45 1.79 4.95
C GLY A 73 -8.27 1.49 6.44
N LEU A 74 -9.32 1.05 7.13
CA LEU A 74 -9.23 0.66 8.53
C LEU A 74 -8.31 -0.55 8.75
N ILE A 75 -8.36 -1.55 7.86
CA ILE A 75 -7.43 -2.68 7.89
C ILE A 75 -5.99 -2.17 7.75
N LEU A 76 -5.70 -1.42 6.69
CA LEU A 76 -4.35 -0.89 6.42
C LEU A 76 -3.82 -0.02 7.57
N GLU A 77 -4.66 0.82 8.18
CA GLU A 77 -4.30 1.59 9.38
C GLU A 77 -3.81 0.68 10.50
N GLN A 78 -4.57 -0.38 10.83
CA GLN A 78 -4.19 -1.27 11.92
C GLN A 78 -2.97 -2.12 11.58
N LEU A 79 -2.82 -2.57 10.33
CA LEU A 79 -1.62 -3.28 9.87
C LEU A 79 -0.37 -2.41 9.99
N GLY A 80 -0.49 -1.12 9.64
CA GLY A 80 0.58 -0.14 9.77
C GLY A 80 1.06 0.05 11.21
N LYS A 81 0.17 -0.04 12.21
CA LYS A 81 0.55 0.16 13.63
C LYS A 81 1.58 -0.83 14.16
N THR A 82 1.75 -1.98 13.50
CA THR A 82 2.65 -3.06 13.92
C THR A 82 3.60 -3.56 12.83
N LEU A 83 3.64 -2.88 11.68
CA LEU A 83 4.48 -3.24 10.52
C LEU A 83 4.19 -4.66 10.01
N VAL A 84 2.92 -5.02 9.87
CA VAL A 84 2.55 -6.33 9.31
C VAL A 84 3.12 -6.46 7.89
N PRO A 85 4.01 -7.44 7.62
CA PRO A 85 4.74 -7.52 6.35
C PRO A 85 3.93 -8.12 5.20
N GLU A 86 2.81 -8.77 5.51
CA GLU A 86 1.97 -9.42 4.51
C GLU A 86 1.49 -8.42 3.43
N PRO A 87 1.45 -8.83 2.15
CA PRO A 87 1.35 -7.91 1.01
C PRO A 87 -0.07 -7.39 0.78
N TYR A 88 -0.79 -6.94 1.82
CA TYR A 88 -2.19 -6.51 1.70
C TYR A 88 -2.36 -5.36 0.68
N LEU A 89 -1.58 -4.29 0.82
CA LEU A 89 -1.62 -3.17 -0.14
C LEU A 89 -1.21 -3.61 -1.56
N ALA A 90 -0.18 -4.45 -1.69
CA ALA A 90 0.33 -4.88 -2.99
C ALA A 90 -0.60 -5.87 -3.70
N SER A 91 -1.22 -6.77 -2.94
CA SER A 91 -2.02 -7.88 -3.45
C SER A 91 -3.49 -7.52 -3.52
N VAL A 92 -4.11 -7.07 -2.42
CA VAL A 92 -5.55 -6.76 -2.39
C VAL A 92 -5.83 -5.51 -3.20
N VAL A 93 -5.15 -4.41 -2.90
CA VAL A 93 -5.41 -3.11 -3.54
C VAL A 93 -4.75 -3.05 -4.92
N LEU A 94 -3.42 -3.08 -5.00
CA LEU A 94 -2.73 -2.87 -6.27
C LEU A 94 -2.93 -4.02 -7.26
N GLY A 95 -2.92 -5.28 -6.81
CA GLY A 95 -3.09 -6.45 -7.67
C GLY A 95 -4.54 -6.86 -7.92
N GLY A 96 -5.40 -6.78 -6.90
CA GLY A 96 -6.79 -7.22 -6.95
C GLY A 96 -7.74 -6.22 -7.61
N TYR A 97 -7.61 -4.91 -7.34
CA TYR A 97 -8.51 -3.91 -7.93
C TYR A 97 -8.44 -3.84 -9.47
N PRO A 98 -7.28 -3.99 -10.14
CA PRO A 98 -7.26 -4.09 -11.60
C PRO A 98 -8.16 -5.21 -12.14
N ILE A 99 -8.19 -6.36 -11.45
CA ILE A 99 -8.98 -7.53 -11.85
C ILE A 99 -10.46 -7.28 -11.52
N LEU A 100 -10.76 -6.70 -10.36
CA LEU A 100 -12.12 -6.31 -9.97
C LEU A 100 -12.75 -5.33 -10.97
N LEU A 101 -11.99 -4.32 -11.39
CA LEU A 101 -12.49 -3.23 -12.23
C LEU A 101 -12.43 -3.54 -13.73
N GLY A 102 -11.40 -4.27 -14.17
CA GLY A 102 -11.11 -4.54 -15.57
C GLY A 102 -11.33 -5.97 -16.03
N GLY A 103 -11.61 -6.91 -15.11
CA GLY A 103 -11.80 -8.32 -15.43
C GLY A 103 -13.27 -8.72 -15.63
N THR A 104 -13.51 -9.74 -16.45
CA THR A 104 -14.82 -10.41 -16.56
C THR A 104 -15.13 -11.21 -15.29
N ALA A 105 -16.38 -11.66 -15.12
CA ALA A 105 -16.77 -12.49 -13.98
C ALA A 105 -15.91 -13.76 -13.86
N GLU A 106 -15.56 -14.39 -14.99
CA GLU A 106 -14.70 -15.58 -15.03
C GLU A 106 -13.27 -15.25 -14.60
N GLN A 107 -12.72 -14.11 -15.03
CA GLN A 107 -11.39 -13.64 -14.62
C GLN A 107 -11.36 -13.30 -13.14
N GLN A 108 -12.39 -12.61 -12.64
CA GLN A 108 -12.54 -12.30 -11.22
C GLN A 108 -12.59 -13.58 -10.39
N GLN A 109 -13.43 -14.56 -10.76
CA GLN A 109 -13.49 -15.85 -10.08
C GLN A 109 -12.15 -16.60 -10.10
N ARG A 110 -11.47 -16.60 -11.26
CA ARG A 110 -10.20 -17.32 -11.45
C ARG A 110 -9.08 -16.75 -10.59
N PHE A 111 -8.96 -15.42 -10.49
CA PHE A 111 -7.80 -14.78 -9.89
C PHE A 111 -8.06 -14.19 -8.50
N LEU A 112 -9.27 -13.71 -8.20
CA LEU A 112 -9.59 -13.12 -6.90
C LEU A 112 -9.95 -14.19 -5.86
N ALA A 113 -10.74 -15.21 -6.20
CA ALA A 113 -11.17 -16.20 -5.22
C ALA A 113 -9.99 -16.92 -4.52
N PRO A 114 -8.93 -17.39 -5.22
CA PRO A 114 -7.76 -17.97 -4.55
C PRO A 114 -6.97 -16.97 -3.70
N MET A 115 -6.98 -15.69 -4.07
CA MET A 115 -6.32 -14.62 -3.31
C MET A 115 -7.10 -14.29 -2.04
N ILE A 116 -8.43 -14.24 -2.13
CA ILE A 116 -9.36 -14.06 -1.00
C ILE A 116 -9.17 -15.15 0.06
N GLU A 117 -9.01 -16.40 -0.38
CA GLU A 117 -8.70 -17.54 0.50
C GLU A 117 -7.26 -17.51 1.06
N GLY A 118 -6.44 -16.54 0.65
CA GLY A 118 -5.03 -16.43 1.03
C GLY A 118 -4.14 -17.54 0.48
N LYS A 119 -4.57 -18.23 -0.58
CA LYS A 119 -3.77 -19.29 -1.26
C LYS A 119 -2.75 -18.73 -2.23
N THR A 120 -3.09 -17.60 -2.86
CA THR A 120 -2.24 -16.84 -3.78
C THR A 120 -2.09 -15.40 -3.35
N SER A 121 -1.05 -14.73 -3.83
CA SER A 121 -0.84 -13.30 -3.72
C SER A 121 -0.65 -12.68 -5.11
N LEU A 122 -1.01 -11.41 -5.24
CA LEU A 122 -1.01 -10.66 -6.50
C LEU A 122 0.02 -9.52 -6.43
N ALA A 123 0.33 -8.96 -7.59
CA ALA A 123 1.09 -7.71 -7.73
C ALA A 123 0.68 -6.95 -8.99
N LEU A 124 1.01 -5.65 -9.05
CA LEU A 124 0.82 -4.79 -10.21
C LEU A 124 2.16 -4.26 -10.73
N ALA A 125 2.51 -4.63 -11.95
CA ALA A 125 3.72 -4.22 -12.65
C ALA A 125 3.41 -3.12 -13.69
N HIS A 126 3.24 -1.89 -13.21
CA HIS A 126 2.95 -0.73 -14.05
C HIS A 126 4.15 0.21 -14.27
N ARG A 127 5.06 0.31 -13.29
CA ARG A 127 6.21 1.23 -13.33
C ARG A 127 7.34 0.71 -14.19
N GLU A 128 8.08 1.63 -14.79
CA GLU A 128 9.23 1.33 -15.64
C GLU A 128 10.44 2.21 -15.29
N PRO A 129 11.67 1.77 -15.61
CA PRO A 129 12.86 2.60 -15.49
C PRO A 129 12.69 3.93 -16.24
N ALA A 130 13.22 5.01 -15.65
CA ALA A 130 13.17 6.37 -16.21
C ALA A 130 11.77 6.98 -16.48
N ARG A 131 10.68 6.33 -16.06
CA ARG A 131 9.29 6.81 -16.25
C ARG A 131 8.56 6.93 -14.92
N ARG A 132 8.86 8.02 -14.18
CA ARG A 132 8.29 8.27 -12.86
C ARG A 132 6.95 9.00 -12.96
N PHE A 133 5.95 8.50 -12.24
CA PHE A 133 4.64 9.13 -12.05
C PHE A 133 3.91 9.51 -13.34
N ALA A 134 4.08 8.69 -14.38
CA ALA A 134 3.40 8.82 -15.66
C ALA A 134 2.74 7.47 -16.03
N PRO A 135 1.62 7.09 -15.41
CA PRO A 135 1.06 5.75 -15.51
C PRO A 135 0.65 5.33 -16.93
N GLY A 136 0.27 6.28 -17.80
CA GLY A 136 -0.01 6.01 -19.22
C GLY A 136 1.24 5.93 -20.11
N ALA A 137 2.40 6.38 -19.63
CA ALA A 137 3.64 6.38 -20.40
C ALA A 137 4.37 5.02 -20.30
N VAL A 138 3.78 3.97 -20.83
CA VAL A 138 4.33 2.60 -20.80
C VAL A 138 5.14 2.29 -22.07
N ALA A 139 6.33 1.69 -21.91
CA ALA A 139 7.23 1.25 -22.98
C ALA A 139 7.14 -0.24 -23.26
N ALA A 140 6.90 -1.06 -22.24
CA ALA A 140 6.66 -2.49 -22.40
C ALA A 140 5.52 -2.71 -23.40
N THR A 141 5.68 -3.64 -24.32
CA THR A 141 4.76 -3.87 -25.42
C THR A 141 4.00 -5.18 -25.24
N ALA A 142 2.77 -5.22 -25.75
CA ALA A 142 2.02 -6.43 -25.97
C ALA A 142 1.70 -6.52 -27.47
N THR A 143 2.28 -7.50 -28.15
CA THR A 143 2.03 -7.74 -29.57
C THR A 143 1.10 -8.93 -29.74
N LYS A 144 0.10 -8.81 -30.62
CA LYS A 144 -0.87 -9.88 -30.85
C LYS A 144 -0.19 -11.11 -31.47
N ASP A 145 -0.47 -12.30 -30.94
CA ASP A 145 0.01 -13.60 -31.44
C ASP A 145 -1.17 -14.59 -31.46
N GLY A 146 -1.79 -14.76 -32.63
CA GLY A 146 -3.06 -15.46 -32.76
C GLY A 146 -4.18 -14.76 -31.99
N GLU A 147 -4.82 -15.48 -31.07
CA GLU A 147 -5.82 -14.92 -30.16
C GLU A 147 -5.18 -14.31 -28.89
N GLY A 148 -3.93 -14.66 -28.60
CA GLY A 148 -3.19 -14.20 -27.44
C GLY A 148 -2.25 -13.02 -27.72
N TRP A 149 -1.28 -12.86 -26.83
CA TRP A 149 -0.32 -11.76 -26.81
C TRP A 149 1.07 -12.25 -26.43
N VAL A 150 2.09 -11.55 -26.91
CA VAL A 150 3.47 -11.70 -26.48
C VAL A 150 3.91 -10.38 -25.85
N LEU A 151 4.37 -10.46 -24.60
CA LEU A 151 4.78 -9.32 -23.80
C LEU A 151 6.30 -9.19 -23.77
N GLU A 152 6.79 -7.97 -23.97
CA GLU A 152 8.21 -7.62 -24.03
C GLU A 152 8.48 -6.34 -23.22
N GLY A 153 9.61 -6.30 -22.50
CA GLY A 153 10.08 -5.11 -21.79
C GLY A 153 10.47 -5.34 -20.34
N THR A 154 10.48 -4.26 -19.54
CA THR A 154 10.93 -4.33 -18.14
C THR A 154 10.05 -3.47 -17.25
N LYS A 155 9.62 -4.05 -16.14
CA LYS A 155 8.90 -3.38 -15.06
C LYS A 155 9.80 -3.25 -13.85
N ALA A 156 9.69 -2.12 -13.16
CA ALA A 156 10.59 -1.78 -12.08
C ALA A 156 9.86 -1.56 -10.75
N TRP A 157 10.50 -1.93 -9.64
CA TRP A 157 10.01 -1.68 -8.27
C TRP A 157 8.58 -2.20 -8.06
N VAL A 158 8.28 -3.41 -8.53
CA VAL A 158 6.98 -4.07 -8.41
C VAL A 158 6.82 -4.58 -6.97
N PRO A 159 5.98 -3.96 -6.12
CA PRO A 159 5.76 -4.44 -4.75
C PRO A 159 5.17 -5.84 -4.77
N ASN A 160 5.69 -6.74 -3.93
CA ASN A 160 5.37 -8.17 -3.95
C ASN A 160 5.69 -8.91 -5.27
N GLY A 161 6.28 -8.25 -6.28
CA GLY A 161 6.54 -8.87 -7.58
C GLY A 161 7.54 -10.02 -7.55
N HIS A 162 8.36 -10.12 -6.50
CA HIS A 162 9.30 -11.23 -6.31
C HIS A 162 8.59 -12.53 -5.91
N ALA A 163 7.46 -12.43 -5.20
CA ALA A 163 6.76 -13.57 -4.60
C ALA A 163 5.32 -13.77 -5.11
N ALA A 164 4.75 -12.82 -5.84
CA ALA A 164 3.37 -12.89 -6.33
C ALA A 164 3.16 -14.12 -7.23
N ASP A 165 2.06 -14.84 -7.02
CA ASP A 165 1.66 -15.99 -7.83
C ASP A 165 1.11 -15.54 -9.20
N GLN A 166 0.47 -14.36 -9.24
CA GLN A 166 0.04 -13.70 -10.48
C GLN A 166 0.44 -12.23 -10.46
N ILE A 167 0.83 -11.70 -11.63
CA ILE A 167 1.19 -10.30 -11.79
C ILE A 167 0.28 -9.68 -12.86
N VAL A 168 -0.39 -8.58 -12.52
CA VAL A 168 -1.06 -7.72 -13.50
C VAL A 168 0.00 -6.82 -14.13
N VAL A 169 0.22 -6.95 -15.43
CA VAL A 169 1.23 -6.20 -16.18
C VAL A 169 0.55 -5.17 -17.06
N ALA A 170 0.95 -3.90 -16.93
CA ALA A 170 0.53 -2.86 -17.86
C ALA A 170 1.46 -2.87 -19.08
N ALA A 171 0.92 -3.01 -20.29
CA ALA A 171 1.72 -3.02 -21.52
C ALA A 171 1.00 -2.27 -22.64
N LYS A 172 1.77 -1.67 -23.54
CA LYS A 172 1.26 -0.97 -24.71
C LYS A 172 0.93 -1.97 -25.82
N ALA A 173 -0.35 -2.11 -26.12
CA ALA A 173 -0.88 -2.83 -27.27
C ALA A 173 -1.14 -1.86 -28.45
N GLU A 174 -1.55 -2.41 -29.60
CA GLU A 174 -1.90 -1.62 -30.79
C GLU A 174 -3.07 -0.67 -30.55
N ASP A 175 -4.02 -1.07 -29.70
CA ASP A 175 -5.22 -0.32 -29.34
C ASP A 175 -5.03 0.57 -28.09
N GLY A 176 -3.79 0.73 -27.62
CA GLY A 176 -3.44 1.58 -26.48
C GLY A 176 -2.92 0.80 -25.29
N LEU A 177 -3.13 1.32 -24.08
CA LEU A 177 -2.72 0.62 -22.87
C LEU A 177 -3.58 -0.64 -22.65
N GLY A 178 -2.97 -1.74 -22.23
CA GLY A 178 -3.63 -2.97 -21.80
C GLY A 178 -3.12 -3.44 -20.44
N LEU A 179 -3.97 -4.18 -19.74
CA LEU A 179 -3.62 -4.89 -18.50
C LEU A 179 -3.72 -6.40 -18.75
N PHE A 180 -2.67 -7.13 -18.39
CA PHE A 180 -2.52 -8.56 -18.68
C PHE A 180 -2.13 -9.32 -17.43
N VAL A 181 -2.79 -10.44 -17.11
CA VAL A 181 -2.45 -11.28 -15.95
C VAL A 181 -1.48 -12.37 -16.38
N VAL A 182 -0.24 -12.29 -15.87
CA VAL A 182 0.80 -13.31 -16.13
C VAL A 182 1.01 -14.19 -14.90
N ASP A 183 1.26 -15.47 -15.13
CA ASP A 183 1.71 -16.37 -14.08
C ASP A 183 3.08 -15.94 -13.58
N GLY A 184 3.28 -16.10 -12.28
CA GLY A 184 4.44 -15.51 -11.67
C GLY A 184 5.78 -16.10 -12.10
N ASP A 185 5.80 -17.41 -12.31
CA ASP A 185 6.93 -18.19 -12.79
C ASP A 185 7.16 -18.08 -14.31
N ALA A 186 6.23 -17.45 -15.04
CA ALA A 186 6.36 -17.19 -16.47
C ALA A 186 7.23 -15.96 -16.80
N VAL A 187 7.73 -15.24 -15.79
CA VAL A 187 8.54 -14.02 -15.97
C VAL A 187 9.85 -14.09 -15.19
N GLU A 188 10.90 -13.44 -15.72
CA GLU A 188 12.16 -13.29 -15.01
C GLU A 188 12.02 -12.22 -13.91
N ARG A 189 12.50 -12.54 -12.70
CA ARG A 189 12.36 -11.67 -11.52
C ARG A 189 13.69 -11.46 -10.83
N GLU A 190 14.08 -10.20 -10.68
CA GLU A 190 15.17 -9.80 -9.81
C GLU A 190 14.59 -9.30 -8.48
N THR A 191 14.87 -10.02 -7.38
CA THR A 191 14.39 -9.61 -6.06
C THR A 191 15.21 -8.43 -5.53
N LEU A 192 14.51 -7.41 -5.05
CA LEU A 192 15.09 -6.19 -4.48
C LEU A 192 14.76 -6.12 -2.99
N GLY A 193 15.78 -5.87 -2.15
CA GLY A 193 15.58 -5.48 -0.76
C GLY A 193 15.31 -3.98 -0.66
N CYS A 194 14.19 -3.61 -0.04
CA CYS A 194 13.82 -2.21 0.18
C CYS A 194 14.34 -1.71 1.53
N ILE A 195 14.51 -0.39 1.64
CA ILE A 195 15.00 0.26 2.88
C ILE A 195 14.12 -0.02 4.10
N ASP A 196 12.84 -0.29 3.88
CA ASP A 196 11.83 -0.56 4.90
C ASP A 196 11.72 -2.04 5.26
N GLY A 197 12.66 -2.88 4.81
CA GLY A 197 12.68 -4.30 5.08
C GLY A 197 11.71 -5.14 4.25
N HIS A 198 10.87 -4.50 3.42
CA HIS A 198 10.05 -5.21 2.44
C HIS A 198 10.87 -5.59 1.21
N ARG A 199 10.25 -6.37 0.33
CA ARG A 199 10.84 -6.81 -0.94
C ARG A 199 9.97 -6.37 -2.11
N ALA A 200 10.63 -6.10 -3.22
CA ALA A 200 10.01 -5.80 -4.51
C ALA A 200 10.75 -6.58 -5.61
N ALA A 201 10.33 -6.43 -6.87
CA ALA A 201 11.07 -6.97 -7.99
C ALA A 201 11.24 -5.99 -9.15
N HIS A 202 12.36 -6.12 -9.87
CA HIS A 202 12.34 -5.85 -11.31
C HIS A 202 11.81 -7.11 -12.01
N VAL A 203 10.87 -6.92 -12.95
CA VAL A 203 10.26 -7.99 -13.73
C VAL A 203 10.64 -7.78 -15.19
N LYS A 204 11.31 -8.76 -15.78
CA LYS A 204 11.67 -8.78 -17.20
C LYS A 204 10.67 -9.66 -17.95
N LEU A 205 10.11 -9.06 -19.01
CA LEU A 205 9.21 -9.70 -19.96
C LEU A 205 10.04 -9.95 -21.22
N ASP A 206 10.27 -11.22 -21.54
CA ASP A 206 11.09 -11.68 -22.65
C ASP A 206 10.29 -12.75 -23.39
N GLY A 207 9.57 -12.34 -24.43
CA GLY A 207 8.67 -13.22 -25.18
C GLY A 207 7.55 -13.88 -24.36
N VAL A 208 7.04 -13.22 -23.32
CA VAL A 208 6.07 -13.84 -22.39
C VAL A 208 4.72 -14.00 -23.07
N LYS A 209 4.30 -15.25 -23.27
CA LYS A 209 3.01 -15.57 -23.90
C LYS A 209 1.85 -15.43 -22.93
N VAL A 210 0.80 -14.77 -23.39
CA VAL A 210 -0.42 -14.50 -22.62
C VAL A 210 -1.62 -14.87 -23.46
N GLU A 211 -2.43 -15.79 -22.95
CA GLU A 211 -3.68 -16.20 -23.60
C GLU A 211 -4.71 -15.07 -23.66
N ALA A 212 -5.65 -15.14 -24.60
CA ALA A 212 -6.68 -14.13 -24.81
C ALA A 212 -7.50 -13.83 -23.54
N ASP A 213 -7.80 -14.86 -22.76
CA ASP A 213 -8.59 -14.83 -21.54
C ASP A 213 -7.85 -14.23 -20.33
N ARG A 214 -6.59 -13.81 -20.50
CA ARG A 214 -5.76 -13.16 -19.47
C ARG A 214 -5.61 -11.65 -19.67
N ARG A 215 -6.18 -11.08 -20.74
CA ARG A 215 -6.28 -9.62 -20.91
C ARG A 215 -7.52 -9.09 -20.16
N LEU A 216 -7.31 -8.12 -19.27
CA LEU A 216 -8.40 -7.44 -18.55
C LEU A 216 -8.95 -6.32 -19.44
N ALA A 217 -10.14 -6.53 -20.01
CA ALA A 217 -10.71 -5.66 -21.03
C ALA A 217 -12.18 -5.25 -20.76
N ALA A 218 -12.71 -5.49 -19.55
CA ALA A 218 -14.08 -5.09 -19.20
C ALA A 218 -14.24 -3.55 -19.14
N LYS A 219 -13.15 -2.82 -18.93
CA LYS A 219 -13.06 -1.36 -18.96
C LYS A 219 -11.75 -0.93 -19.63
N PRO A 220 -11.63 0.33 -20.11
CA PRO A 220 -10.38 0.88 -20.60
C PRO A 220 -9.27 0.76 -19.54
N ALA A 221 -8.12 0.19 -19.92
CA ALA A 221 -7.00 -0.07 -19.01
C ALA A 221 -6.46 1.20 -18.34
N GLU A 222 -6.51 2.34 -19.03
CA GLU A 222 -6.06 3.63 -18.48
C GLU A 222 -6.96 4.12 -17.35
N GLU A 223 -8.28 4.04 -17.50
CA GLU A 223 -9.23 4.35 -16.43
C GLU A 223 -9.03 3.43 -15.22
N VAL A 224 -8.92 2.12 -15.47
CA VAL A 224 -8.67 1.14 -14.41
C VAL A 224 -7.37 1.45 -13.68
N LEU A 225 -6.28 1.71 -14.40
CA LEU A 225 -4.99 1.98 -13.79
C LEU A 225 -4.99 3.28 -12.96
N VAL A 226 -5.62 4.35 -13.46
CA VAL A 226 -5.75 5.61 -12.71
C VAL A 226 -6.53 5.37 -11.41
N GLN A 227 -7.68 4.69 -11.50
CA GLN A 227 -8.49 4.39 -10.32
C GLN A 227 -7.73 3.53 -9.32
N VAL A 228 -7.05 2.47 -9.76
CA VAL A 228 -6.24 1.59 -8.88
C VAL A 228 -5.12 2.38 -8.19
N LEU A 229 -4.47 3.31 -8.88
CA LEU A 229 -3.42 4.12 -8.27
C LEU A 229 -3.96 5.12 -7.25
N ASP A 230 -5.19 5.62 -7.41
CA ASP A 230 -5.86 6.44 -6.40
C ASP A 230 -6.20 5.62 -5.14
N HIS A 231 -6.69 4.40 -5.31
CA HIS A 231 -6.90 3.46 -4.19
C HIS A 231 -5.57 3.08 -3.53
N GLY A 232 -4.53 2.83 -4.32
CA GLY A 232 -3.18 2.57 -3.82
C GLY A 232 -2.61 3.74 -3.03
N ALA A 233 -2.84 4.98 -3.49
CA ALA A 233 -2.43 6.20 -2.79
C ALA A 233 -3.20 6.40 -1.47
N ALA A 234 -4.52 6.21 -1.48
CA ALA A 234 -5.34 6.22 -0.27
C ALA A 234 -4.90 5.12 0.73
N GLY A 235 -4.55 3.93 0.23
CA GLY A 235 -4.01 2.85 1.03
C GLY A 235 -2.65 3.16 1.66
N CYS A 236 -1.77 3.86 0.94
CA CYS A 236 -0.50 4.35 1.50
C CYS A 236 -0.74 5.34 2.65
N VAL A 237 -1.74 6.23 2.52
CA VAL A 237 -2.12 7.17 3.59
C VAL A 237 -2.68 6.41 4.78
N ALA A 238 -3.56 5.43 4.56
CA ALA A 238 -4.15 4.62 5.62
C ALA A 238 -3.08 3.92 6.46
N GLU A 239 -2.17 3.19 5.81
CA GLU A 239 -1.07 2.53 6.50
C GLU A 239 -0.13 3.55 7.18
N GLY A 240 0.17 4.65 6.49
CA GLY A 240 0.98 5.75 6.99
C GLY A 240 0.41 6.42 8.25
N PHE A 241 -0.92 6.58 8.33
CA PHE A 241 -1.59 7.10 9.51
C PHE A 241 -1.40 6.16 10.72
N GLY A 242 -1.52 4.85 10.51
CA GLY A 242 -1.21 3.84 11.52
C GLY A 242 0.24 3.94 12.04
N LEU A 243 1.21 4.10 11.13
CA LEU A 243 2.61 4.32 11.48
C LEU A 243 2.81 5.59 12.30
N ALA A 244 2.21 6.70 11.88
CA ALA A 244 2.36 8.00 12.55
C ALA A 244 1.82 7.96 13.99
N GLN A 245 0.67 7.31 14.20
CA GLN A 245 0.12 7.07 15.54
C GLN A 245 1.09 6.26 16.40
N SER A 246 1.61 5.14 15.89
CA SER A 246 2.55 4.30 16.64
C SER A 246 3.85 5.04 16.97
N MET A 247 4.39 5.82 16.02
CA MET A 247 5.58 6.65 16.24
C MET A 247 5.36 7.69 17.34
N LEU A 248 4.21 8.38 17.35
CA LEU A 248 3.86 9.33 18.41
C LEU A 248 3.83 8.64 19.77
N TRP A 249 3.10 7.53 19.90
CA TRP A 249 2.93 6.84 21.19
C TRP A 249 4.24 6.25 21.71
N MET A 250 5.03 5.57 20.87
CA MET A 250 6.36 5.07 21.23
C MET A 250 7.26 6.21 21.72
N THR A 251 7.22 7.37 21.03
CA THR A 251 8.00 8.54 21.43
C THR A 251 7.56 9.09 22.78
N LEU A 252 6.25 9.25 23.00
CA LEU A 252 5.73 9.72 24.29
C LEU A 252 6.11 8.79 25.44
N ASP A 253 6.07 7.48 25.23
CA ASP A 253 6.46 6.50 26.25
C ASP A 253 7.96 6.52 26.53
N TYR A 254 8.80 6.69 25.50
CA TYR A 254 10.23 6.90 25.67
C TYR A 254 10.53 8.17 26.47
N LEU A 255 9.87 9.29 26.16
CA LEU A 255 10.06 10.56 26.87
C LEU A 255 9.68 10.47 28.36
N LYS A 256 8.69 9.64 28.71
CA LYS A 256 8.22 9.44 30.11
C LYS A 256 9.12 8.52 30.93
N THR A 257 10.02 7.77 30.30
CA THR A 257 10.84 6.74 30.94
C THR A 257 12.33 7.05 30.89
N ARG A 258 12.81 7.70 29.84
CA ARG A 258 14.22 8.05 29.68
C ARG A 258 14.63 9.20 30.60
N GLU A 259 15.74 9.02 31.33
CA GLU A 259 16.31 10.03 32.21
C GLU A 259 17.63 10.59 31.67
N GLN A 260 17.79 11.92 31.71
CA GLN A 260 19.03 12.66 31.46
C GLN A 260 19.06 13.90 32.36
N PHE A 261 20.26 14.34 32.74
CA PHE A 261 20.42 15.49 33.65
C PHE A 261 19.64 15.34 34.97
N GLY A 262 19.50 14.11 35.47
CA GLY A 262 18.83 13.80 36.73
C GLY A 262 17.29 13.86 36.70
N VAL A 263 16.66 14.04 35.53
CA VAL A 263 15.20 14.07 35.39
C VAL A 263 14.76 13.29 34.14
N LYS A 264 13.46 12.95 34.08
CA LYS A 264 12.84 12.38 32.88
C LYS A 264 12.86 13.40 31.76
N ILE A 265 13.29 13.02 30.55
CA ILE A 265 13.46 13.97 29.45
C ILE A 265 12.13 14.61 29.01
N GLY A 266 11.00 13.93 29.22
CA GLY A 266 9.66 14.47 28.99
C GLY A 266 9.27 15.67 29.88
N SER A 267 10.06 16.02 30.91
CA SER A 267 9.84 17.26 31.68
C SER A 267 10.38 18.51 31.00
N PHE A 268 11.23 18.37 29.97
CA PHE A 268 11.78 19.51 29.25
C PHE A 268 10.75 20.12 28.29
N GLN A 269 10.40 21.39 28.49
CA GLN A 269 9.40 22.10 27.69
C GLN A 269 9.67 22.03 26.17
N ALA A 270 10.95 22.09 25.77
CA ALA A 270 11.32 21.98 24.36
C ALA A 270 10.92 20.64 23.72
N LEU A 271 10.95 19.54 24.49
CA LEU A 271 10.51 18.23 24.00
C LEU A 271 8.97 18.09 24.07
N GLN A 272 8.34 18.72 25.05
CA GLN A 272 6.88 18.80 25.15
C GLN A 272 6.27 19.53 23.95
N HIS A 273 6.81 20.70 23.58
CA HIS A 273 6.34 21.45 22.42
C HIS A 273 6.45 20.63 21.12
N ARG A 274 7.59 19.97 20.89
CA ARG A 274 7.74 19.06 19.74
C ARG A 274 6.75 17.91 19.74
N SER A 275 6.42 17.38 20.92
CA SER A 275 5.42 16.31 21.06
C SER A 275 4.01 16.81 20.73
N VAL A 276 3.70 18.06 21.07
CA VAL A 276 2.44 18.73 20.66
C VAL A 276 2.40 18.92 19.15
N ASP A 277 3.48 19.39 18.53
CA ASP A 277 3.54 19.55 17.07
C ASP A 277 3.34 18.20 16.36
N MET A 278 3.98 17.12 16.85
CA MET A 278 3.75 15.78 16.33
C MET A 278 2.29 15.33 16.48
N PHE A 279 1.65 15.62 17.62
CA PHE A 279 0.24 15.30 17.83
C PHE A 279 -0.67 16.03 16.84
N VAL A 280 -0.41 17.33 16.59
CA VAL A 280 -1.16 18.11 15.60
C VAL A 280 -1.04 17.49 14.21
N GLU A 281 0.15 17.11 13.77
CA GLU A 281 0.35 16.46 12.47
C GLU A 281 -0.36 15.11 12.36
N VAL A 282 -0.41 14.32 13.44
CA VAL A 282 -1.16 13.05 13.48
C VAL A 282 -2.67 13.29 13.36
N GLU A 283 -3.22 14.29 14.04
CA GLU A 283 -4.65 14.63 13.93
C GLU A 283 -5.00 15.21 12.54
N LEU A 284 -4.12 16.02 11.94
CA LEU A 284 -4.29 16.46 10.55
C LEU A 284 -4.27 15.28 9.58
N LEU A 285 -3.33 14.35 9.76
CA LEU A 285 -3.23 13.14 8.96
C LEU A 285 -4.48 12.26 9.11
N LYS A 286 -5.04 12.17 10.32
CA LYS A 286 -6.32 11.50 10.58
C LYS A 286 -7.46 12.11 9.77
N SER A 287 -7.59 13.44 9.76
CA SER A 287 -8.67 14.12 9.03
C SER A 287 -8.63 13.81 7.52
N VAL A 288 -7.46 13.96 6.90
CA VAL A 288 -7.32 13.71 5.46
C VAL A 288 -7.38 12.22 5.11
N PHE A 289 -6.92 11.34 6.00
CA PHE A 289 -7.11 9.89 5.88
C PHE A 289 -8.60 9.54 5.82
N THR A 290 -9.38 9.99 6.80
CA THR A 290 -10.82 9.74 6.89
C THR A 290 -11.54 10.22 5.64
N GLU A 291 -11.21 11.42 5.15
CA GLU A 291 -11.82 11.95 3.93
C GLU A 291 -11.42 11.15 2.68
N ALA A 292 -10.14 10.81 2.51
CA ALA A 292 -9.67 10.07 1.35
C ALA A 292 -10.32 8.68 1.23
N ILE A 293 -10.40 7.92 2.32
CA ILE A 293 -11.00 6.58 2.27
C ILE A 293 -12.52 6.60 2.07
N ALA A 294 -13.20 7.65 2.54
CA ALA A 294 -14.65 7.81 2.36
C ALA A 294 -15.03 8.23 0.93
N ARG A 295 -14.09 8.82 0.17
CA ARG A 295 -14.35 9.37 -1.16
C ARG A 295 -13.76 8.56 -2.31
N VAL A 296 -12.66 7.84 -2.12
CA VAL A 296 -11.88 7.25 -3.23
C VAL A 296 -12.71 6.36 -4.16
N ASP A 297 -13.70 5.63 -3.64
CA ASP A 297 -14.60 4.79 -4.44
C ASP A 297 -15.47 5.58 -5.44
N GLN A 298 -15.70 6.87 -5.19
CA GLN A 298 -16.50 7.74 -6.06
C GLN A 298 -15.79 8.01 -7.40
N GLY A 299 -14.45 7.98 -7.42
CA GLY A 299 -13.63 8.12 -8.63
C GLY A 299 -13.71 9.47 -9.34
N ASP A 300 -14.46 10.42 -8.77
CA ASP A 300 -14.69 11.75 -9.34
C ASP A 300 -13.56 12.75 -9.00
N LEU A 301 -13.71 13.98 -9.46
CA LEU A 301 -12.74 15.05 -9.27
C LEU A 301 -12.44 15.31 -7.79
N GLU A 302 -13.47 15.30 -6.94
CA GLU A 302 -13.34 15.56 -5.51
C GLU A 302 -12.63 14.40 -4.80
N ALA A 303 -12.88 13.16 -5.19
CA ALA A 303 -12.14 12.00 -4.71
C ALA A 303 -10.65 12.11 -5.02
N ARG A 304 -10.29 12.49 -6.26
CA ARG A 304 -8.88 12.66 -6.67
C ARG A 304 -8.17 13.77 -5.90
N ARG A 305 -8.86 14.89 -5.65
CA ARG A 305 -8.37 16.00 -4.82
C ARG A 305 -8.14 15.55 -3.39
N ALA A 306 -9.10 14.86 -2.79
CA ALA A 306 -8.98 14.32 -1.43
C ALA A 306 -7.78 13.37 -1.29
N VAL A 307 -7.61 12.42 -2.22
CA VAL A 307 -6.46 11.50 -2.23
C VAL A 307 -5.14 12.24 -2.36
N SER A 308 -5.05 13.24 -3.25
CA SER A 308 -3.82 14.01 -3.44
C SER A 308 -3.48 14.89 -2.24
N ALA A 309 -4.47 15.53 -1.62
CA ALA A 309 -4.29 16.28 -0.37
C ALA A 309 -3.83 15.36 0.77
N ALA A 310 -4.40 14.16 0.87
CA ALA A 310 -4.02 13.19 1.89
C ALA A 310 -2.58 12.67 1.69
N LYS A 311 -2.18 12.40 0.45
CA LYS A 311 -0.79 12.05 0.12
C LYS A 311 0.20 13.19 0.39
N LEU A 312 -0.21 14.44 0.16
CA LEU A 312 0.60 15.62 0.52
C LEU A 312 0.80 15.70 2.04
N GLN A 313 -0.26 15.56 2.83
CA GLN A 313 -0.16 15.57 4.29
C GLN A 313 0.65 14.37 4.83
N LEU A 314 0.58 13.19 4.19
CA LEU A 314 1.46 12.07 4.52
C LEU A 314 2.93 12.42 4.25
N ALA A 315 3.21 13.04 3.09
CA ALA A 315 4.56 13.42 2.69
C ALA A 315 5.17 14.50 3.61
N GLN A 316 4.37 15.46 4.06
CA GLN A 316 4.82 16.55 4.92
C GLN A 316 4.70 16.20 6.40
N GLY A 317 3.47 16.03 6.91
CA GLY A 317 3.17 15.75 8.31
C GLY A 317 3.65 14.37 8.75
N GLY A 318 3.41 13.33 7.96
CA GLY A 318 3.91 11.98 8.25
C GLY A 318 5.44 11.92 8.34
N GLN A 319 6.15 12.58 7.42
CA GLN A 319 7.60 12.69 7.52
C GLN A 319 8.06 13.56 8.70
N PHE A 320 7.36 14.66 9.01
CA PHE A 320 7.66 15.47 10.18
C PHE A 320 7.62 14.62 11.46
N VAL A 321 6.53 13.87 11.68
CA VAL A 321 6.38 12.95 12.82
C VAL A 321 7.52 11.95 12.84
N SER A 322 7.83 11.32 11.71
CA SER A 322 8.91 10.32 11.63
C SER A 322 10.29 10.89 12.00
N ARG A 323 10.62 12.10 11.52
CA ARG A 323 11.90 12.77 11.80
C ARG A 323 12.00 13.21 13.25
N GLN A 324 10.92 13.77 13.81
CA GLN A 324 10.87 14.13 15.23
C GLN A 324 11.00 12.89 16.12
N ALA A 325 10.34 11.79 15.76
CA ALA A 325 10.44 10.57 16.53
C ALA A 325 11.88 10.06 16.62
N ILE A 326 12.61 10.00 15.51
CA ILE A 326 14.05 9.65 15.52
C ILE A 326 14.84 10.64 16.39
N GLN A 327 14.63 11.94 16.18
CA GLN A 327 15.37 12.99 16.90
C GLN A 327 15.14 12.95 18.42
N LEU A 328 13.93 12.65 18.87
CA LEU A 328 13.55 12.59 20.28
C LEU A 328 14.04 11.30 20.96
N HIS A 329 14.22 10.22 20.21
CA HIS A 329 14.91 9.03 20.70
C HIS A 329 16.43 9.24 20.80
N GLY A 330 16.99 10.11 19.97
CA GLY A 330 18.42 10.40 19.93
C GLY A 330 19.21 9.25 19.31
N GLY A 331 20.41 8.98 19.84
CA GLY A 331 21.32 7.96 19.26
C GLY A 331 20.70 6.57 19.13
N ILE A 332 19.83 6.14 20.07
CA ILE A 332 19.18 4.82 19.97
C ILE A 332 18.19 4.75 18.81
N GLY A 333 17.58 5.88 18.42
CA GLY A 333 16.59 5.93 17.34
C GLY A 333 17.14 5.60 15.96
N VAL A 334 18.47 5.70 15.78
CA VAL A 334 19.15 5.32 14.52
C VAL A 334 19.75 3.91 14.56
N THR A 335 19.62 3.20 15.69
CA THR A 335 20.07 1.81 15.82
C THR A 335 18.95 0.85 15.46
N ASP A 336 19.30 -0.39 15.12
CA ASP A 336 18.29 -1.43 14.91
C ASP A 336 17.66 -1.91 16.23
N GLU A 337 18.19 -1.55 17.40
CA GLU A 337 17.63 -1.94 18.71
C GLU A 337 16.27 -1.27 18.98
N ALA A 338 16.06 -0.05 18.49
CA ALA A 338 14.79 0.67 18.66
C ALA A 338 13.86 0.44 17.47
N ASP A 339 12.61 0.08 17.77
CA ASP A 339 11.59 -0.15 16.74
C ASP A 339 11.28 1.10 15.92
N ILE A 340 11.46 2.30 16.48
CA ILE A 340 11.18 3.57 15.81
C ILE A 340 11.88 3.71 14.45
N GLY A 341 13.08 3.17 14.31
CA GLY A 341 13.82 3.18 13.05
C GLY A 341 13.13 2.38 11.94
N LEU A 342 12.39 1.33 12.27
CA LEU A 342 11.62 0.53 11.32
C LEU A 342 10.43 1.32 10.76
N PHE A 343 9.67 1.96 11.65
CA PHE A 343 8.52 2.78 11.29
C PHE A 343 8.93 3.98 10.42
N PHE A 344 10.07 4.61 10.74
CA PHE A 344 10.65 5.68 9.94
C PHE A 344 10.92 5.22 8.49
N LYS A 345 11.57 4.07 8.31
CA LYS A 345 11.91 3.55 6.97
C LYS A 345 10.65 3.19 6.18
N ARG A 346 9.63 2.62 6.82
CA ARG A 346 8.35 2.31 6.19
C ARG A 346 7.60 3.57 5.76
N MET A 347 7.51 4.58 6.63
CA MET A 347 6.94 5.88 6.30
C MET A 347 7.59 6.48 5.05
N HIS A 348 8.92 6.44 4.97
CA HIS A 348 9.65 6.96 3.80
C HIS A 348 9.27 6.25 2.50
N SER A 349 9.06 4.93 2.54
CA SER A 349 8.66 4.14 1.37
C SER A 349 7.23 4.50 0.92
N LEU A 350 6.28 4.58 1.86
CA LEU A 350 4.86 4.92 1.58
C LEU A 350 4.67 6.32 1.01
N VAL A 351 5.54 7.28 1.36
CA VAL A 351 5.48 8.63 0.78
C VAL A 351 5.76 8.61 -0.71
N THR A 352 6.61 7.70 -1.20
CA THR A 352 6.96 7.63 -2.64
C THR A 352 6.09 6.68 -3.45
N LEU A 353 5.46 5.70 -2.79
CA LEU A 353 4.58 4.74 -3.45
C LEU A 353 3.28 5.43 -3.93
N CYS A 354 2.84 5.08 -5.14
CA CYS A 354 1.65 5.66 -5.80
C CYS A 354 1.67 7.19 -6.00
N GLY A 355 2.85 7.81 -6.01
CA GLY A 355 3.00 9.25 -6.18
C GLY A 355 3.77 9.89 -5.03
N ASP A 356 4.72 10.78 -5.35
CA ASP A 356 5.42 11.59 -4.34
C ASP A 356 4.73 12.95 -4.13
N GLU A 357 5.27 13.75 -3.21
CA GLU A 357 4.78 15.09 -2.90
C GLU A 357 4.61 15.95 -4.16
N ALA A 358 5.65 16.03 -4.98
CA ALA A 358 5.65 16.88 -6.17
C ALA A 358 4.61 16.43 -7.21
N PHE A 359 4.41 15.11 -7.36
CA PHE A 359 3.35 14.57 -8.19
C PHE A 359 1.96 14.98 -7.68
N HIS A 360 1.66 14.75 -6.40
CA HIS A 360 0.33 15.05 -5.87
C HIS A 360 0.03 16.55 -5.79
N VAL A 361 1.03 17.40 -5.59
CA VAL A 361 0.86 18.87 -5.70
C VAL A 361 0.49 19.28 -7.13
N ARG A 362 1.21 18.79 -8.15
CA ARG A 362 0.88 19.08 -9.56
C ARG A 362 -0.50 18.56 -9.92
N ARG A 363 -0.80 17.31 -9.56
CA ARG A 363 -2.10 16.68 -9.81
C ARG A 363 -3.23 17.48 -9.16
N PHE A 364 -3.07 17.91 -7.91
CA PHE A 364 -4.09 18.72 -7.23
C PHE A 364 -4.31 20.06 -7.92
N ALA A 365 -3.24 20.74 -8.37
CA ALA A 365 -3.32 22.00 -9.08
C ALA A 365 -4.01 21.87 -10.46
N GLU A 366 -3.64 20.86 -11.24
CA GLU A 366 -4.29 20.56 -12.54
C GLU A 366 -5.80 20.33 -12.38
N GLU A 367 -6.19 19.59 -11.34
CA GLU A 367 -7.60 19.33 -11.04
C GLU A 367 -8.32 20.58 -10.50
N MET A 368 -7.63 21.55 -9.90
CA MET A 368 -8.20 22.86 -9.52
C MET A 368 -8.55 23.71 -10.75
N ASP A 369 -7.68 23.72 -11.75
CA ASP A 369 -7.89 24.49 -12.99
C ASP A 369 -8.96 23.88 -13.91
N ALA A 370 -9.32 22.61 -13.69
CA ALA A 370 -10.34 21.88 -14.44
C ALA A 370 -11.79 22.05 -13.93
N ALA A 371 -11.98 22.68 -12.75
CA ALA A 371 -13.29 22.99 -12.17
C ALA A 371 -13.72 24.44 -12.45
#